data_AF-A0A3B0ADB4-F1
#
_entry.id   AF-A0A3B0ADB4-F1
#
_cell.length_a   1.000
_cell.length_b   1.000
_cell.length_c   1.000
_cell.angle_alpha   90.00
_cell.angle_beta   90.00
_cell.angle_gamma   90.00
#
_symmetry.space_group_name_H-M   'P 1'
#
loop_
_entity.id
_entity.type
_entity.pdbx_description
1 polymer ?
#
loop_
_entity_poly.entity_id
_entity_poly.type
_entity_poly.pdbx_seq_one_letter_code
_entity_poly.pdbx_strand_id
1 'polypeptide(L)'
;MRIVVLAGGIGGARFLVGVRAYAREVGAEVTAVVNVGDDLWLHGLKVCPDLDSVMYTLGGGADPERGWGRVGESWTVKSELAAYGAEPTWFGLGDKDIATHLVRTTMVNAGYPLSALTEALATRWQPGVRLLPATDDRLETHAVVDLDGGQRAIHFQEWWVRHRAEIPTHRFVFVGAETAKPAPGVLDAIGSADVVLVAPSNPVVSIAPVLAVPGLREAVTDGPAPVVGVSPIIGGAPVRGMADRCLAVLGVECSAAGVGGLYGGRSAGGLLDGWLVAEEDEGTLVPEVTVRAVPLRMTDEAATATMVRAAVELR
;
A
#
# COMPACT_ATOMS: atom_id res chain seq x y z
N MET A 1 -3.52 -10.22 21.22
CA MET A 1 -2.77 -10.49 19.98
C MET A 1 -2.51 -9.18 19.27
N ARG A 2 -1.33 -8.95 18.68
CA ARG A 2 -0.93 -7.75 17.95
C ARG A 2 -0.63 -8.12 16.50
N ILE A 3 -1.42 -7.57 15.57
CA ILE A 3 -1.30 -7.81 14.13
C ILE A 3 -0.70 -6.57 13.50
N VAL A 4 0.44 -6.73 12.82
CA VAL A 4 0.99 -5.68 11.95
C VAL A 4 0.67 -6.02 10.51
N VAL A 5 0.25 -5.03 9.72
CA VAL A 5 -0.03 -5.20 8.30
C VAL A 5 0.81 -4.22 7.50
N LEU A 6 1.63 -4.72 6.58
CA LEU A 6 2.26 -3.90 5.54
C LEU A 6 1.27 -3.72 4.40
N ALA A 7 0.91 -2.47 4.08
CA ALA A 7 -0.19 -2.19 3.16
C ALA A 7 0.09 -0.98 2.24
N GLY A 8 -0.51 -1.04 1.05
CA GLY A 8 -0.65 0.12 0.17
C GLY A 8 -1.79 -0.09 -0.83
N GLY A 9 -2.23 1.01 -1.43
CA GLY A 9 -3.36 1.08 -2.34
C GLY A 9 -4.68 0.53 -1.80
N ILE A 10 -5.62 0.35 -2.74
CA ILE A 10 -6.98 -0.13 -2.47
C ILE A 10 -6.97 -1.59 -1.99
N GLY A 11 -6.03 -2.41 -2.48
CA GLY A 11 -5.86 -3.80 -2.06
C GLY A 11 -5.56 -3.91 -0.56
N GLY A 12 -4.59 -3.12 -0.08
CA GLY A 12 -4.27 -3.02 1.33
C GLY A 12 -5.43 -2.49 2.17
N ALA A 13 -6.11 -1.44 1.71
CA ALA A 13 -7.26 -0.87 2.41
C ALA A 13 -8.43 -1.88 2.57
N ARG A 14 -8.73 -2.66 1.54
CA ARG A 14 -9.75 -3.73 1.60
C ARG A 14 -9.33 -4.88 2.49
N PHE A 15 -8.06 -5.29 2.43
CA PHE A 15 -7.54 -6.33 3.31
C PHE A 15 -7.68 -5.93 4.78
N LEU A 16 -7.35 -4.67 5.11
CA LEU A 16 -7.50 -4.11 6.45
C LEU A 16 -8.94 -4.12 6.97
N VAL A 17 -9.96 -4.07 6.11
CA VAL A 17 -11.38 -4.24 6.52
C VAL A 17 -11.57 -5.61 7.17
N GLY A 18 -11.09 -6.67 6.52
CA GLY A 18 -11.14 -8.03 7.07
C GLY A 18 -10.23 -8.22 8.29
N VAL A 19 -9.03 -7.61 8.29
CA VAL A 19 -8.12 -7.69 9.44
C VAL A 19 -8.75 -7.06 10.67
N ARG A 20 -9.38 -5.89 10.52
CA ARG A 20 -10.10 -5.21 11.61
C ARG A 20 -11.29 -6.05 12.10
N ALA A 21 -12.04 -6.68 11.19
CA ALA A 21 -13.16 -7.54 11.56
C ALA A 21 -12.70 -8.76 12.36
N TYR A 22 -11.67 -9.47 11.87
CA TYR A 22 -11.04 -10.58 12.57
C TYR A 22 -10.50 -10.15 13.94
N ALA A 23 -9.79 -9.01 14.00
CA ALA A 23 -9.23 -8.51 15.24
C ALA A 23 -10.30 -8.19 16.30
N ARG A 24 -11.45 -7.64 15.90
CA ARG A 24 -12.59 -7.44 16.81
C ARG A 24 -13.13 -8.76 17.35
N GLU A 25 -13.21 -9.79 16.52
CA GLU A 25 -13.69 -11.12 16.93
C GLU A 25 -12.80 -11.74 18.01
N VAL A 26 -11.48 -11.62 17.88
CA VAL A 26 -10.51 -12.29 18.77
C VAL A 26 -9.89 -11.37 19.83
N GLY A 27 -10.33 -10.10 19.92
CA GLY A 27 -9.76 -9.11 20.83
C GLY A 27 -8.29 -8.76 20.53
N ALA A 28 -7.92 -8.65 19.25
CA ALA A 28 -6.60 -8.25 18.80
C ALA A 28 -6.49 -6.74 18.51
N GLU A 29 -5.26 -6.25 18.55
CA GLU A 29 -4.90 -4.90 18.10
C GLU A 29 -4.31 -4.96 16.69
N VAL A 30 -4.61 -3.95 15.87
CA VAL A 30 -4.14 -3.87 14.49
C VAL A 30 -3.35 -2.58 14.29
N THR A 31 -2.13 -2.72 13.78
CA THR A 31 -1.32 -1.60 13.28
C THR A 31 -1.07 -1.78 11.79
N ALA A 32 -1.47 -0.80 10.99
CA ALA A 32 -1.17 -0.73 9.56
C ALA A 32 0.07 0.15 9.36
N VAL A 33 1.12 -0.41 8.75
CA VAL A 33 2.29 0.33 8.27
C VAL A 33 2.10 0.57 6.78
N VAL A 34 1.81 1.82 6.43
CA VAL A 34 1.27 2.18 5.13
C VAL A 34 2.32 2.85 4.26
N ASN A 35 2.33 2.44 2.99
CA ASN A 35 3.12 3.02 1.92
C ASN A 35 2.96 4.55 1.86
N VAL A 36 4.08 5.23 1.67
CA VAL A 36 4.14 6.66 1.37
C VAL A 36 4.75 6.94 0.00
N GLY A 37 5.16 5.91 -0.75
CA GLY A 37 5.82 6.08 -2.06
C GLY A 37 4.96 6.78 -3.11
N ASP A 38 3.64 6.81 -2.93
CA ASP A 38 2.70 7.47 -3.83
C ASP A 38 2.40 8.93 -3.42
N ASP A 39 2.97 9.37 -2.30
CA ASP A 39 2.82 10.72 -1.77
C ASP A 39 3.42 11.77 -2.69
N LEU A 40 2.72 12.89 -2.85
CA LEU A 40 3.20 13.97 -3.71
C LEU A 40 2.69 15.33 -3.25
N TRP A 41 3.33 16.37 -3.77
CA TRP A 41 2.81 17.73 -3.76
C TRP A 41 2.13 18.03 -5.09
N LEU A 42 0.85 18.37 -5.04
CA LEU A 42 0.05 18.68 -6.22
C LEU A 42 -0.72 19.97 -6.00
N HIS A 43 -0.53 20.95 -6.89
CA HIS A 43 -1.12 22.29 -6.78
C HIS A 43 -0.91 22.93 -5.38
N GLY A 44 0.27 22.70 -4.77
CA GLY A 44 0.61 23.19 -3.43
C GLY A 44 -0.03 22.42 -2.28
N LEU A 45 -0.74 21.32 -2.55
CA LEU A 45 -1.35 20.45 -1.55
C LEU A 45 -0.54 19.17 -1.35
N LYS A 46 -0.34 18.77 -0.10
CA LYS A 46 0.23 17.47 0.25
C LYS A 46 -0.84 16.38 0.11
N VAL A 47 -0.61 15.47 -0.83
CA VAL A 47 -1.49 14.33 -1.13
C VAL A 47 -0.81 13.04 -0.64
N CYS A 48 -1.57 12.15 0.00
CA CYS A 48 -1.07 10.89 0.55
C CYS A 48 -2.03 9.74 0.19
N PRO A 49 -2.01 9.24 -1.06
CA PRO A 49 -3.08 8.41 -1.61
C PRO A 49 -3.38 7.14 -0.80
N ASP A 50 -2.34 6.46 -0.31
CA ASP A 50 -2.49 5.19 0.38
C ASP A 50 -3.00 5.36 1.82
N LEU A 51 -2.47 6.34 2.56
CA LEU A 51 -3.00 6.72 3.88
C LEU A 51 -4.46 7.17 3.77
N ASP A 52 -4.80 7.99 2.78
CA ASP A 52 -6.16 8.47 2.54
C ASP A 52 -7.09 7.32 2.15
N SER A 53 -6.65 6.41 1.29
CA SER A 53 -7.43 5.23 0.90
C SER A 53 -7.75 4.34 2.10
N VAL A 54 -6.76 4.02 2.94
CA VAL A 54 -6.98 3.21 4.15
C VAL A 54 -7.92 3.93 5.11
N MET A 55 -7.67 5.22 5.38
CA MET A 55 -8.46 6.03 6.30
C MET A 55 -9.92 6.15 5.84
N TYR A 56 -10.17 6.44 4.56
CA TYR A 56 -11.53 6.55 4.01
C TYR A 56 -12.24 5.21 3.92
N THR A 57 -11.56 4.13 3.53
CA THR A 57 -12.18 2.80 3.46
C THR A 57 -12.61 2.34 4.84
N LEU A 58 -11.73 2.42 5.83
CA LEU A 58 -12.04 1.98 7.19
C LEU A 58 -13.00 2.93 7.90
N GLY A 59 -12.93 4.23 7.62
CA GLY A 59 -13.84 5.25 8.17
C GLY A 59 -15.17 5.39 7.44
N GLY A 60 -15.49 4.50 6.48
CA GLY A 60 -16.79 4.48 5.79
C GLY A 60 -17.02 5.62 4.78
N GLY A 61 -15.96 6.28 4.32
CA GLY A 61 -16.02 7.40 3.37
C GLY A 61 -15.67 7.05 1.92
N ALA A 62 -15.06 5.89 1.66
CA ALA A 62 -14.58 5.51 0.34
C ALA A 62 -15.71 5.20 -0.65
N ASP A 63 -15.55 5.58 -1.92
CA ASP A 63 -16.49 5.28 -3.01
C ASP A 63 -16.29 3.83 -3.51
N PRO A 64 -17.26 2.91 -3.28
CA PRO A 64 -17.12 1.52 -3.67
C PRO A 64 -17.29 1.28 -5.18
N GLU A 65 -18.04 2.16 -5.88
CA GLU A 65 -18.33 2.04 -7.30
C GLU A 65 -17.14 2.51 -8.13
N ARG A 66 -16.63 3.70 -7.82
CA ARG A 66 -15.43 4.24 -8.46
C ARG A 66 -14.16 3.49 -8.06
N GLY A 67 -14.17 2.94 -6.85
CA GLY A 67 -13.05 2.19 -6.29
C GLY A 67 -11.93 3.05 -5.70
N TRP A 68 -12.02 4.38 -5.80
CA TRP A 68 -11.09 5.35 -5.21
C TRP A 68 -11.83 6.65 -4.89
N GLY A 69 -11.23 7.47 -4.02
CA GLY A 69 -11.84 8.72 -3.57
C GLY A 69 -13.07 8.50 -2.67
N ARG A 70 -13.91 9.52 -2.52
CA ARG A 70 -14.99 9.56 -1.53
C ARG A 70 -16.38 9.48 -2.14
N VAL A 71 -17.34 8.92 -1.41
CA VAL A 71 -18.76 8.90 -1.83
C VAL A 71 -19.31 10.32 -1.99
N GLY A 72 -20.08 10.52 -3.06
CA GLY A 72 -20.77 11.78 -3.36
C GLY A 72 -19.79 12.94 -3.61
N GLU A 73 -18.65 12.63 -4.23
CA GLU A 73 -17.63 13.60 -4.60
C GLU A 73 -18.06 14.47 -5.78
N SER A 74 -17.58 15.73 -5.79
CA SER A 74 -17.66 16.63 -6.95
C SER A 74 -16.25 17.01 -7.42
N TRP A 75 -16.14 17.61 -8.61
CA TRP A 75 -14.86 17.93 -9.26
C TRP A 75 -14.85 19.36 -9.82
N THR A 76 -15.50 20.27 -9.10
CA THR A 76 -15.57 21.67 -9.51
C THR A 76 -14.19 22.30 -9.47
N VAL A 77 -13.41 22.07 -8.41
CA VAL A 77 -12.06 22.65 -8.30
C VAL A 77 -11.14 22.11 -9.40
N LYS A 78 -11.23 20.82 -9.72
CA LYS A 78 -10.48 20.23 -10.85
C LYS A 78 -10.80 20.94 -12.16
N SER A 79 -12.09 21.16 -12.46
CA SER A 79 -12.52 21.82 -13.69
C SER A 79 -12.00 23.26 -13.78
N GLU A 80 -12.05 24.00 -12.67
CA GLU A 80 -11.53 25.38 -12.61
C GLU A 80 -10.01 25.43 -12.76
N LEU A 81 -9.26 24.53 -12.11
CA LEU A 81 -7.80 24.44 -12.27
C LEU A 81 -7.40 24.18 -13.72
N ALA A 82 -8.14 23.31 -14.42
CA ALA A 82 -7.94 23.08 -15.85
C ALA A 82 -8.26 24.33 -16.68
N ALA A 83 -9.32 25.08 -16.35
CA ALA A 83 -9.65 26.34 -17.02
C ALA A 83 -8.58 27.43 -16.81
N TYR A 84 -7.90 27.44 -15.66
CA TYR A 84 -6.74 28.31 -15.40
C TYR A 84 -5.45 27.84 -16.09
N GLY A 85 -5.42 26.64 -16.68
CA GLY A 85 -4.19 26.05 -17.23
C GLY A 85 -3.16 25.68 -16.15
N ALA A 86 -3.62 25.38 -14.93
CA ALA A 86 -2.75 24.95 -13.84
C ALA A 86 -2.33 23.48 -14.05
N GLU A 87 -1.12 23.25 -14.52
CA GLU A 87 -0.56 21.90 -14.69
C GLU A 87 -0.11 21.28 -13.36
N PRO A 88 -0.19 19.94 -13.20
CA PRO A 88 -0.72 18.98 -14.16
C PRO A 88 -2.26 18.88 -14.15
N THR A 89 -2.89 18.93 -15.32
CA THR A 89 -4.36 18.79 -15.44
C THR A 89 -4.87 17.34 -15.48
N TRP A 90 -3.97 16.38 -15.70
CA TRP A 90 -4.29 14.95 -15.80
C TRP A 90 -4.57 14.29 -14.45
N PHE A 91 -4.13 14.87 -13.34
CA PHE A 91 -4.40 14.37 -12.00
C PHE A 91 -5.51 15.19 -11.33
N GLY A 92 -6.67 14.56 -11.13
CA GLY A 92 -7.82 15.22 -10.53
C GLY A 92 -7.94 14.96 -9.04
N LEU A 93 -8.11 16.01 -8.26
CA LEU A 93 -8.52 15.93 -6.85
C LEU A 93 -10.02 16.20 -6.74
N GLY A 94 -10.72 15.42 -5.91
CA GLY A 94 -12.12 15.65 -5.59
C GLY A 94 -12.29 16.82 -4.60
N ASP A 95 -13.43 17.51 -4.63
CA ASP A 95 -13.65 18.69 -3.80
C ASP A 95 -13.67 18.37 -2.30
N LYS A 96 -14.27 17.23 -1.90
CA LYS A 96 -14.20 16.72 -0.52
C LYS A 96 -12.80 16.26 -0.16
N ASP A 97 -12.07 15.65 -1.10
CA ASP A 97 -10.70 15.19 -0.88
C ASP A 97 -9.73 16.35 -0.62
N ILE A 98 -9.89 17.45 -1.35
CA ILE A 98 -9.16 18.71 -1.13
C ILE A 98 -9.27 19.19 0.31
N ALA A 99 -10.42 18.99 0.99
CA ALA A 99 -10.55 19.37 2.40
C ALA A 99 -9.55 18.61 3.30
N THR A 100 -9.35 17.31 3.07
CA THR A 100 -8.33 16.52 3.79
C THR A 100 -6.94 17.05 3.48
N HIS A 101 -6.64 17.33 2.22
CA HIS A 101 -5.33 17.81 1.80
C HIS A 101 -5.02 19.21 2.32
N LEU A 102 -6.01 20.10 2.41
CA LEU A 102 -5.87 21.43 3.03
C LEU A 102 -5.53 21.33 4.52
N VAL A 103 -6.24 20.47 5.26
CA VAL A 103 -5.97 20.24 6.70
C VAL A 103 -4.56 19.68 6.86
N ARG A 104 -4.20 18.64 6.10
CA ARG A 104 -2.86 18.06 6.12
C ARG A 104 -1.79 19.10 5.82
N THR A 105 -1.94 19.83 4.71
CA THR A 105 -0.96 20.82 4.25
C THR A 105 -0.77 21.95 5.26
N THR A 106 -1.86 22.43 5.87
CA THR A 106 -1.80 23.45 6.93
C THR A 106 -0.91 23.00 8.08
N MET A 107 -1.09 21.76 8.52
CA MET A 107 -0.33 21.22 9.63
C MET A 107 1.11 20.83 9.24
N VAL A 108 1.35 20.34 8.01
CA VAL A 108 2.72 20.14 7.47
C VAL A 108 3.48 21.48 7.51
N ASN A 109 2.87 22.57 7.05
CA ASN A 109 3.47 23.90 7.07
C ASN A 109 3.69 24.45 8.49
N ALA A 110 2.98 23.91 9.48
CA ALA A 110 3.20 24.21 10.90
C ALA A 110 4.25 23.30 11.56
N GLY A 111 4.90 22.41 10.80
CA GLY A 111 6.00 21.56 11.28
C GLY A 111 5.58 20.24 11.92
N TYR A 112 4.32 19.82 11.79
CA TYR A 112 3.88 18.52 12.31
C TYR A 112 4.33 17.37 11.37
N PRO A 113 4.81 16.24 11.92
CA PRO A 113 5.21 15.08 11.12
C PRO A 113 4.01 14.28 10.60
N LEU A 114 4.19 13.51 9.52
CA LEU A 114 3.11 12.78 8.82
C LEU A 114 2.33 11.82 9.73
N SER A 115 3.00 11.19 10.69
CA SER A 115 2.43 10.34 11.72
C SER A 115 1.41 11.08 12.59
N ALA A 116 1.79 12.22 13.17
CA ALA A 116 0.90 13.06 13.97
C ALA A 116 -0.27 13.63 13.14
N LEU A 117 0.01 14.00 11.89
CA LEU A 117 -1.00 14.46 10.93
C LEU A 117 -2.05 13.38 10.65
N THR A 118 -1.60 12.15 10.46
CA THR A 118 -2.44 10.98 10.19
C THR A 118 -3.31 10.68 11.41
N GLU A 119 -2.76 10.74 12.61
CA GLU A 119 -3.51 10.57 13.87
C GLU A 119 -4.60 11.65 14.04
N ALA A 120 -4.26 12.91 13.76
CA ALA A 120 -5.23 14.02 13.84
C ALA A 120 -6.40 13.84 12.85
N LEU A 121 -6.12 13.47 11.60
CA LEU A 121 -7.15 13.16 10.61
C LEU A 121 -7.98 11.93 11.01
N ALA A 122 -7.34 10.90 11.57
CA ALA A 122 -7.98 9.69 12.03
C ALA A 122 -8.97 9.93 13.20
N THR A 123 -8.86 11.03 13.94
CA THR A 123 -9.85 11.41 14.98
C THR A 123 -11.25 11.60 14.37
N ARG A 124 -11.33 12.17 13.16
CA ARG A 124 -12.60 12.30 12.42
C ARG A 124 -13.07 10.97 11.85
N TRP A 125 -12.16 10.21 11.26
CA TRP A 125 -12.50 9.03 10.46
C TRP A 125 -12.65 7.74 11.28
N GLN A 126 -12.03 7.67 12.46
CA GLN A 126 -12.09 6.55 13.38
C GLN A 126 -11.92 5.18 12.69
N PRO A 127 -10.79 4.94 11.99
CA PRO A 127 -10.62 3.74 11.15
C PRO A 127 -10.68 2.42 11.96
N GLY A 128 -10.50 2.47 13.27
CA GLY A 128 -10.53 1.31 14.15
C GLY A 128 -9.27 0.43 14.07
N VAL A 129 -8.19 0.98 13.51
CA VAL A 129 -6.83 0.43 13.51
C VAL A 129 -5.85 1.58 13.78
N ARG A 130 -4.65 1.28 14.27
CA ARG A 130 -3.57 2.27 14.34
C ARG A 130 -2.96 2.44 12.95
N LEU A 131 -3.05 3.63 12.38
CA LEU A 131 -2.59 3.93 11.02
C LEU A 131 -1.26 4.68 11.09
N LEU A 132 -0.17 4.03 10.69
CA LEU A 132 1.18 4.61 10.68
C LEU A 132 1.69 4.75 9.23
N PRO A 133 2.19 5.91 8.81
CA PRO A 133 3.03 5.97 7.62
C PRO A 133 4.30 5.15 7.84
N ALA A 134 4.87 4.56 6.79
CA ALA A 134 6.15 3.84 6.89
C ALA A 134 7.29 4.77 7.36
N THR A 135 7.27 6.02 6.91
CA THR A 135 8.22 7.08 7.30
C THR A 135 7.50 8.42 7.37
N ASP A 136 7.98 9.32 8.25
CA ASP A 136 7.57 10.73 8.25
C ASP A 136 8.35 11.57 7.23
N ASP A 137 9.45 11.01 6.71
CA ASP A 137 10.30 11.66 5.72
C ASP A 137 9.71 11.51 4.31
N ARG A 138 10.19 12.35 3.39
CA ARG A 138 9.81 12.25 1.98
C ARG A 138 10.42 10.98 1.39
N LEU A 139 9.57 10.09 0.90
CA LEU A 139 9.95 8.92 0.10
C LEU A 139 8.95 8.77 -1.05
N GLU A 140 9.41 8.89 -2.29
CA GLU A 140 8.56 8.92 -3.48
C GLU A 140 9.01 7.88 -4.52
N THR A 141 8.10 7.01 -4.92
CA THR A 141 8.30 6.04 -5.99
C THR A 141 8.34 6.76 -7.34
N HIS A 142 9.41 6.54 -8.10
CA HIS A 142 9.58 7.05 -9.45
C HIS A 142 9.87 5.92 -10.43
N ALA A 143 9.33 6.04 -11.64
CA ALA A 143 9.65 5.16 -12.77
C ALA A 143 10.74 5.82 -13.64
N VAL A 144 11.81 5.08 -13.93
CA VAL A 144 12.84 5.51 -14.88
C VAL A 144 12.44 5.05 -16.28
N VAL A 145 12.19 6.01 -17.18
CA VAL A 145 11.52 5.80 -18.47
C VAL A 145 12.24 6.51 -19.60
N ASP A 146 12.00 6.07 -20.84
CA ASP A 146 12.41 6.82 -22.03
C ASP A 146 11.34 7.87 -22.37
N LEU A 147 11.67 9.15 -22.17
CA LEU A 147 10.75 10.28 -22.37
C LEU A 147 11.50 11.50 -22.91
N ASP A 148 10.90 12.20 -23.89
CA ASP A 148 11.47 13.40 -24.53
C ASP A 148 12.90 13.19 -25.08
N GLY A 149 13.19 12.01 -25.63
CA GLY A 149 14.48 11.69 -26.25
C GLY A 149 15.59 11.30 -25.27
N GLY A 150 15.28 11.03 -24.00
CA GLY A 150 16.27 10.53 -23.03
C GLY A 150 15.66 9.79 -21.83
N GLN A 151 16.51 9.23 -20.97
CA GLN A 151 16.07 8.60 -19.73
C GLN A 151 15.71 9.65 -18.67
N ARG A 152 14.51 9.54 -18.09
CA ARG A 152 14.02 10.41 -17.02
C ARG A 152 13.37 9.61 -15.91
N ALA A 153 13.47 10.10 -14.68
CA ALA A 153 12.66 9.60 -13.56
C ALA A 153 11.40 10.47 -13.44
N ILE A 154 10.22 9.86 -13.55
CA ILE A 154 8.93 10.52 -13.36
C ILE A 154 8.21 9.92 -12.14
N HIS A 155 7.43 10.73 -11.44
CA HIS A 155 6.69 10.27 -10.26
C HIS A 155 5.73 9.13 -10.64
N PHE A 156 5.53 8.15 -9.74
CA PHE A 156 4.69 6.99 -10.01
C PHE A 156 3.26 7.39 -10.45
N GLN A 157 2.68 8.41 -9.82
CA GLN A 157 1.36 8.92 -10.22
C GLN A 157 1.32 9.45 -11.67
N GLU A 158 2.40 10.07 -12.16
CA GLU A 158 2.48 10.49 -13.57
C GLU A 158 2.60 9.29 -14.49
N TRP A 159 3.50 8.36 -14.18
CA TRP A 159 3.66 7.11 -14.92
C TRP A 159 2.33 6.33 -15.01
N TRP A 160 1.60 6.26 -13.91
CA TRP A 160 0.36 5.52 -13.78
C TRP A 160 -0.84 6.22 -14.43
N VAL A 161 -1.09 7.48 -14.09
CA VAL A 161 -2.32 8.18 -14.48
C VAL A 161 -2.17 8.80 -15.87
N ARG A 162 -1.07 9.51 -16.13
CA ARG A 162 -0.84 10.20 -17.41
C ARG A 162 -0.44 9.23 -18.50
N HIS A 163 0.54 8.38 -18.22
CA HIS A 163 1.14 7.49 -19.20
C HIS A 163 0.55 6.07 -19.20
N ARG A 164 -0.37 5.76 -18.28
CA ARG A 164 -1.08 4.46 -18.20
C ARG A 164 -0.15 3.24 -18.16
N ALA A 165 1.06 3.42 -17.64
CA ALA A 165 2.11 2.39 -17.66
C ALA A 165 2.50 1.88 -19.08
N GLU A 166 2.26 2.68 -20.12
CA GLU A 166 2.49 2.30 -21.53
C GLU A 166 3.81 2.82 -22.12
N ILE A 167 4.60 3.56 -21.33
CA ILE A 167 5.90 4.06 -21.77
C ILE A 167 7.04 3.08 -21.44
N PRO A 168 8.07 2.96 -22.30
CA PRO A 168 9.22 2.11 -22.03
C PRO A 168 9.85 2.46 -20.67
N THR A 169 9.87 1.48 -19.77
CA THR A 169 10.25 1.65 -18.37
C THR A 169 11.35 0.68 -18.01
N HIS A 170 12.41 1.18 -17.39
CA HIS A 170 13.64 0.44 -17.11
C HIS A 170 13.69 -0.09 -15.68
N ARG A 171 13.23 0.69 -14.71
CA ARG A 171 13.22 0.34 -13.28
C ARG A 171 12.37 1.32 -12.48
N PHE A 172 12.03 0.93 -11.26
CA PHE A 172 11.53 1.84 -10.22
C PHE A 172 12.66 2.24 -9.27
N VAL A 173 12.60 3.47 -8.77
CA VAL A 173 13.52 4.00 -7.75
C VAL A 173 12.71 4.69 -6.66
N PHE A 174 13.18 4.62 -5.42
CA PHE A 174 12.52 5.19 -4.25
C PHE A 174 13.28 6.43 -3.80
N VAL A 175 12.90 7.59 -4.33
CA VAL A 175 13.59 8.86 -4.11
C VAL A 175 13.41 9.28 -2.64
N GLY A 176 14.51 9.43 -1.91
CA GLY A 176 14.52 9.78 -0.48
C GLY A 176 14.67 8.60 0.48
N ALA A 177 14.53 7.37 -0.01
CA ALA A 177 14.61 6.17 0.83
C ALA A 177 15.92 6.07 1.62
N GLU A 178 17.06 6.36 1.01
CA GLU A 178 18.38 6.21 1.66
C GLU A 178 18.58 7.10 2.91
N THR A 179 17.82 8.19 3.02
CA THR A 179 17.87 9.11 4.16
C THR A 179 16.66 9.03 5.07
N ALA A 180 15.62 8.31 4.66
CA ALA A 180 14.37 8.19 5.39
C ALA A 180 14.58 7.37 6.67
N LYS A 181 13.73 7.63 7.67
CA LYS A 181 13.69 6.88 8.93
C LYS A 181 12.31 6.30 9.16
N PRO A 182 12.21 5.13 9.81
CA PRO A 182 10.94 4.60 10.28
C PRO A 182 10.14 5.66 11.05
N ALA A 183 8.86 5.81 10.73
CA ALA A 183 8.01 6.75 11.48
C ALA A 183 7.88 6.32 12.95
N PRO A 184 7.59 7.26 13.88
CA PRO A 184 7.41 6.95 15.29
C PRO A 184 6.45 5.79 15.54
N GLY A 185 6.94 4.78 16.28
CA GLY A 185 6.19 3.59 16.66
C GLY A 185 6.10 2.48 15.61
N VAL A 186 6.65 2.65 14.39
CA VAL A 186 6.65 1.59 13.37
C VAL A 186 7.52 0.40 13.81
N LEU A 187 8.76 0.67 14.24
CA LEU A 187 9.68 -0.39 14.71
C LEU A 187 9.14 -1.10 15.95
N ASP A 188 8.57 -0.35 16.91
CA ASP A 188 7.97 -0.93 18.12
C ASP A 188 6.76 -1.82 17.77
N ALA A 189 5.95 -1.41 16.80
CA ALA A 189 4.83 -2.20 16.34
C ALA A 189 5.29 -3.51 15.71
N ILE A 190 6.28 -3.47 14.81
CA ILE A 190 6.85 -4.67 14.15
C ILE A 190 7.51 -5.58 15.19
N GLY A 191 8.38 -5.04 16.04
CA GLY A 191 9.14 -5.82 17.02
C GLY A 191 8.28 -6.46 18.12
N SER A 192 7.04 -5.98 18.29
CA SER A 192 6.09 -6.53 19.25
C SER A 192 4.94 -7.31 18.60
N ALA A 193 4.91 -7.44 17.28
CA ALA A 193 3.87 -8.17 16.57
C ALA A 193 3.84 -9.66 16.98
N ASP A 194 2.64 -10.23 17.02
CA ASP A 194 2.46 -11.70 17.09
C ASP A 194 2.40 -12.31 15.69
N VAL A 195 2.14 -11.49 14.66
CA VAL A 195 2.18 -11.84 13.23
C VAL A 195 2.34 -10.56 12.41
N VAL A 196 3.15 -10.62 11.34
CA VAL A 196 3.23 -9.59 10.31
C VAL A 196 2.55 -10.10 9.05
N LEU A 197 1.53 -9.39 8.59
CA LEU A 197 0.81 -9.71 7.36
C LEU A 197 1.28 -8.79 6.22
N VAL A 198 1.66 -9.38 5.09
CA VAL A 198 1.88 -8.63 3.84
C VAL A 198 0.58 -8.66 3.05
N ALA A 199 -0.10 -7.51 2.99
CA ALA A 199 -1.39 -7.42 2.30
C ALA A 199 -1.26 -7.75 0.80
N PRO A 200 -2.35 -8.18 0.13
CA PRO A 200 -2.38 -8.43 -1.33
C PRO A 200 -2.40 -7.09 -2.11
N SER A 201 -1.36 -6.29 -1.89
CA SER A 201 -1.08 -5.01 -2.54
C SER A 201 -0.07 -5.24 -3.68
N ASN A 202 0.21 -4.20 -4.47
CA ASN A 202 1.24 -4.32 -5.51
C ASN A 202 2.62 -4.52 -4.86
N PRO A 203 3.35 -5.61 -5.18
CA PRO A 203 4.62 -5.91 -4.51
C PRO A 203 5.70 -4.86 -4.81
N VAL A 204 5.69 -4.26 -6.00
CA VAL A 204 6.75 -3.38 -6.51
C VAL A 204 6.59 -1.93 -6.05
N VAL A 205 5.35 -1.44 -5.95
CA VAL A 205 5.08 -0.01 -5.72
C VAL A 205 4.19 0.25 -4.51
N SER A 206 3.72 -0.78 -3.81
CA SER A 206 3.01 -0.63 -2.53
C SER A 206 3.81 -1.24 -1.37
N ILE A 207 4.33 -2.47 -1.51
CA ILE A 207 5.08 -3.11 -0.42
C ILE A 207 6.57 -2.77 -0.45
N ALA A 208 7.22 -2.80 -1.62
CA ALA A 208 8.64 -2.48 -1.71
C ALA A 208 9.03 -1.07 -1.21
N PRO A 209 8.25 0.01 -1.44
CA PRO A 209 8.61 1.32 -0.87
C PRO A 209 8.52 1.37 0.66
N VAL A 210 7.63 0.58 1.28
CA VAL A 210 7.62 0.42 2.75
C VAL A 210 8.93 -0.22 3.20
N LEU A 211 9.32 -1.33 2.58
CA LEU A 211 10.56 -2.05 2.91
C LEU A 211 11.83 -1.32 2.50
N ALA A 212 11.75 -0.29 1.65
CA ALA A 212 12.86 0.55 1.24
C ALA A 212 13.28 1.55 2.32
N VAL A 213 12.44 1.81 3.33
CA VAL A 213 12.81 2.64 4.48
C VAL A 213 13.86 1.88 5.31
N PRO A 214 15.07 2.44 5.51
CA PRO A 214 16.15 1.79 6.26
C PRO A 214 15.68 1.28 7.63
N GLY A 215 15.99 0.01 7.92
CA GLY A 215 15.63 -0.65 9.17
C GLY A 215 14.27 -1.34 9.15
N LEU A 216 13.36 -1.04 8.22
CA LEU A 216 12.04 -1.72 8.18
C LEU A 216 12.14 -3.14 7.65
N ARG A 217 12.97 -3.39 6.64
CA ARG A 217 13.18 -4.77 6.15
C ARG A 217 13.76 -5.63 7.25
N GLU A 218 14.83 -5.17 7.89
CA GLU A 218 15.52 -5.90 8.97
C GLU A 218 14.59 -6.12 10.17
N ALA A 219 13.79 -5.12 10.55
CA ALA A 219 12.82 -5.28 11.64
C ALA A 219 11.80 -6.39 11.36
N VAL A 220 11.38 -6.56 10.10
CA VAL A 220 10.43 -7.62 9.70
C VAL A 220 11.13 -8.97 9.59
N THR A 221 12.31 -9.04 8.97
CA THR A 221 13.01 -10.32 8.74
C THR A 221 13.72 -10.87 9.96
N ASP A 222 14.15 -10.01 10.88
CA ASP A 222 14.90 -10.41 12.07
C ASP A 222 13.99 -10.46 13.32
N GLY A 223 12.78 -9.92 13.22
CA GLY A 223 11.78 -9.89 14.29
C GLY A 223 11.20 -11.27 14.60
N PRO A 224 10.71 -11.54 15.82
CA PRO A 224 10.26 -12.87 16.22
C PRO A 224 8.93 -13.30 15.59
N ALA A 225 8.17 -12.36 15.02
CA ALA A 225 6.85 -12.61 14.46
C ALA A 225 6.97 -13.36 13.12
N PRO A 226 6.11 -14.36 12.86
CA PRO A 226 5.99 -14.96 11.54
C PRO A 226 5.45 -13.95 10.52
N VAL A 227 5.99 -14.00 9.30
CA VAL A 227 5.63 -13.11 8.20
C VAL A 227 4.81 -13.88 7.17
N VAL A 228 3.52 -13.58 7.09
CA VAL A 228 2.59 -14.26 6.17
C VAL A 228 2.09 -13.29 5.12
N GLY A 229 2.38 -13.61 3.86
CA GLY A 229 1.91 -12.83 2.73
C GLY A 229 0.66 -13.40 2.08
N VAL A 230 -0.10 -12.53 1.42
CA VAL A 230 -1.27 -12.91 0.61
C VAL A 230 -1.03 -12.51 -0.83
N SER A 231 -1.20 -13.44 -1.77
CA SER A 231 -1.00 -13.19 -3.19
C SER A 231 -1.93 -12.09 -3.71
N PRO A 232 -1.40 -11.06 -4.41
CA PRO A 232 -2.21 -10.10 -5.14
C PRO A 232 -2.64 -10.62 -6.53
N ILE A 233 -2.15 -11.80 -6.94
CA ILE A 233 -2.42 -12.44 -8.22
C ILE A 233 -3.37 -13.61 -8.00
N ILE A 234 -4.39 -13.71 -8.86
CA ILE A 234 -5.36 -14.82 -8.91
C ILE A 234 -5.42 -15.34 -10.34
N GLY A 235 -5.01 -16.60 -10.57
CA GLY A 235 -5.11 -17.25 -11.87
C GLY A 235 -4.34 -16.54 -12.99
N GLY A 236 -3.15 -16.01 -12.66
CA GLY A 236 -2.26 -15.33 -13.60
C GLY A 236 -2.55 -13.86 -13.89
N ALA A 237 -3.51 -13.24 -13.17
CA ALA A 237 -3.81 -11.81 -13.32
C ALA A 237 -3.97 -11.11 -11.95
N PRO A 238 -3.60 -9.82 -11.84
CA PRO A 238 -3.90 -9.05 -10.64
C PRO A 238 -5.41 -8.84 -10.51
N VAL A 239 -5.92 -8.90 -9.28
CA VAL A 239 -7.37 -8.69 -9.02
C VAL A 239 -7.82 -7.30 -9.45
N ARG A 240 -6.98 -6.29 -9.20
CA ARG A 240 -7.18 -4.89 -9.59
C ARG A 240 -5.85 -4.19 -9.81
N GLY A 241 -5.88 -3.14 -10.62
CA GLY A 241 -4.69 -2.37 -10.96
C GLY A 241 -3.89 -3.03 -12.08
N MET A 242 -2.61 -2.69 -12.14
CA MET A 242 -1.68 -3.05 -13.21
C MET A 242 -0.38 -3.59 -12.59
N ALA A 243 -0.51 -4.48 -11.60
CA ALA A 243 0.66 -5.11 -10.99
C ALA A 243 1.45 -5.93 -12.03
N ASP A 244 0.77 -6.48 -13.04
CA ASP A 244 1.37 -7.10 -14.23
C ASP A 244 2.37 -6.17 -14.92
N ARG A 245 2.02 -4.88 -15.11
CA ARG A 245 2.91 -3.89 -15.74
C ARG A 245 4.11 -3.58 -14.86
N CYS A 246 3.91 -3.49 -13.56
CA CYS A 246 5.00 -3.24 -12.62
C CYS A 246 5.96 -4.45 -12.54
N LEU A 247 5.42 -5.67 -12.48
CA LEU A 247 6.19 -6.91 -12.45
C LEU A 247 6.96 -7.13 -13.77
N ALA A 248 6.35 -6.80 -14.90
CA ALA A 248 7.00 -6.89 -16.22
C ALA A 248 8.27 -6.02 -16.32
N VAL A 249 8.29 -4.84 -15.68
CA VAL A 249 9.50 -3.99 -15.60
C VAL A 249 10.65 -4.70 -14.89
N LEU A 250 10.35 -5.55 -13.90
CA LEU A 250 11.35 -6.32 -13.16
C LEU A 250 11.67 -7.67 -13.83
N GLY A 251 11.00 -8.01 -14.94
CA GLY A 251 11.08 -9.34 -15.56
C GLY A 251 10.50 -10.46 -14.69
N VAL A 252 9.61 -10.12 -13.74
CA VAL A 252 8.95 -11.08 -12.85
C VAL A 252 7.64 -11.53 -13.50
N GLU A 253 7.40 -12.84 -13.48
CA GLU A 253 6.14 -13.40 -13.97
C GLU A 253 4.96 -12.89 -13.12
N CYS A 254 3.86 -12.53 -13.80
CA CYS A 254 2.61 -12.16 -13.15
C CYS A 254 1.85 -13.42 -12.67
N SER A 255 2.42 -14.11 -11.68
CA SER A 255 1.86 -15.32 -11.07
C SER A 255 2.03 -15.27 -9.54
N ALA A 256 1.24 -16.09 -8.82
CA ALA A 256 1.41 -16.23 -7.38
C ALA A 256 2.81 -16.76 -7.00
N ALA A 257 3.39 -17.62 -7.86
CA ALA A 257 4.76 -18.11 -7.73
C ALA A 257 5.81 -17.02 -7.99
N GLY A 258 5.62 -16.20 -9.03
CA GLY A 258 6.52 -15.10 -9.37
C GLY A 258 6.60 -14.05 -8.27
N VAL A 259 5.45 -13.65 -7.72
CA VAL A 259 5.42 -12.71 -6.57
C VAL A 259 5.96 -13.35 -5.30
N GLY A 260 5.61 -14.60 -5.01
CA GLY A 260 6.15 -15.33 -3.86
C GLY A 260 7.68 -15.46 -3.94
N GLY A 261 8.23 -15.75 -5.12
CA GLY A 261 9.66 -15.79 -5.39
C GLY A 261 10.34 -14.42 -5.29
N LEU A 262 9.65 -13.33 -5.68
CA LEU A 262 10.15 -11.96 -5.50
C LEU A 262 10.33 -11.60 -4.03
N TYR A 263 9.40 -12.02 -3.16
CA TYR A 263 9.54 -11.84 -1.72
C TYR A 263 10.55 -12.82 -1.10
N GLY A 264 10.53 -14.08 -1.53
CA GLY A 264 11.41 -15.16 -1.10
C GLY A 264 11.13 -15.67 0.30
N GLY A 265 11.61 -16.88 0.59
CA GLY A 265 11.55 -17.48 1.93
C GLY A 265 12.53 -16.84 2.91
N ARG A 266 12.05 -16.54 4.11
CA ARG A 266 12.79 -15.78 5.13
C ARG A 266 14.04 -16.51 5.61
N SER A 267 14.00 -17.84 5.74
CA SER A 267 15.19 -18.67 6.05
C SER A 267 16.27 -18.62 4.96
N ALA A 268 15.92 -18.21 3.74
CA ALA A 268 16.83 -17.99 2.61
C ALA A 268 17.19 -16.51 2.37
N GLY A 269 16.93 -15.62 3.35
CA GLY A 269 17.18 -14.18 3.23
C GLY A 269 16.07 -13.38 2.53
N GLY A 270 14.95 -14.04 2.23
CA GLY A 270 13.71 -13.42 1.76
C GLY A 270 12.88 -12.82 2.88
N LEU A 271 11.58 -12.71 2.66
CA LEU A 271 10.62 -12.05 3.57
C LEU A 271 9.65 -13.02 4.25
N LEU A 272 9.24 -14.09 3.57
CA LEU A 272 8.04 -14.85 3.92
C LEU A 272 8.35 -16.11 4.74
N ASP A 273 7.51 -16.38 5.73
CA ASP A 273 7.38 -17.69 6.40
C ASP A 273 6.17 -18.46 5.82
N GLY A 274 5.09 -17.74 5.48
CA GLY A 274 3.87 -18.28 4.89
C GLY A 274 3.38 -17.47 3.68
N TRP A 275 2.73 -18.15 2.74
CA TRP A 275 2.16 -17.54 1.53
C TRP A 275 0.78 -18.10 1.21
N LEU A 276 -0.24 -17.26 1.29
CA LEU A 276 -1.56 -17.60 0.80
C LEU A 276 -1.68 -17.33 -0.69
N VAL A 277 -2.22 -18.31 -1.42
CA VAL A 277 -2.54 -18.22 -2.84
C VAL A 277 -4.02 -18.52 -3.07
N ALA A 278 -4.54 -18.12 -4.22
CA ALA A 278 -5.93 -18.42 -4.57
C ALA A 278 -6.10 -19.91 -4.88
N GLU A 279 -7.33 -20.41 -4.81
CA GLU A 279 -7.64 -21.79 -5.20
C GLU A 279 -7.28 -22.04 -6.68
N GLU A 280 -7.41 -21.02 -7.53
CA GLU A 280 -6.97 -21.05 -8.93
C GLU A 280 -5.46 -21.25 -9.11
N ASP A 281 -4.66 -20.96 -8.09
CA ASP A 281 -3.20 -21.06 -8.08
C ASP A 281 -2.70 -22.21 -7.17
N GLU A 282 -3.57 -23.20 -6.89
CA GLU A 282 -3.21 -24.40 -6.13
C GLU A 282 -2.01 -25.12 -6.78
N GLY A 283 -1.07 -25.57 -5.94
CA GLY A 283 0.19 -26.17 -6.39
C GLY A 283 1.31 -25.15 -6.61
N THR A 284 1.09 -23.86 -6.35
CA THR A 284 2.16 -22.85 -6.27
C THR A 284 3.26 -23.31 -5.30
N LEU A 285 4.51 -23.26 -5.74
CA LEU A 285 5.69 -23.57 -4.94
C LEU A 285 6.56 -22.32 -4.80
N VAL A 286 6.93 -21.99 -3.57
CA VAL A 286 7.90 -20.96 -3.23
C VAL A 286 8.93 -21.60 -2.31
N PRO A 287 10.23 -21.64 -2.69
CA PRO A 287 11.26 -22.26 -1.86
C PRO A 287 11.27 -21.69 -0.44
N GLU A 288 11.38 -22.57 0.56
CA GLU A 288 11.46 -22.20 1.97
C GLU A 288 10.25 -21.43 2.54
N VAL A 289 9.08 -21.55 1.90
CA VAL A 289 7.84 -20.90 2.34
C VAL A 289 6.71 -21.91 2.42
N THR A 290 5.92 -21.87 3.50
CA THR A 290 4.71 -22.68 3.59
C THR A 290 3.61 -22.05 2.74
N VAL A 291 3.23 -22.70 1.64
CA VAL A 291 2.18 -22.21 0.74
C VAL A 291 0.85 -22.89 1.05
N ARG A 292 -0.25 -22.13 1.09
CA ARG A 292 -1.62 -22.67 1.25
C ARG A 292 -2.59 -21.98 0.29
N ALA A 293 -3.36 -22.77 -0.45
CA ALA A 293 -4.44 -22.27 -1.30
C ALA A 293 -5.73 -22.07 -0.48
N VAL A 294 -6.35 -20.89 -0.61
CA VAL A 294 -7.64 -20.53 0.00
C VAL A 294 -8.37 -19.51 -0.89
N PRO A 295 -9.68 -19.27 -0.70
CA PRO A 295 -10.36 -18.19 -1.41
C PRO A 295 -9.72 -16.80 -1.14
N LEU A 296 -9.16 -16.17 -2.18
CA LEU A 296 -8.48 -14.86 -2.08
C LEU A 296 -9.26 -13.66 -2.61
N ARG A 297 -10.53 -13.83 -2.97
CA ARG A 297 -11.37 -12.71 -3.42
C ARG A 297 -11.97 -11.97 -2.24
N MET A 298 -11.55 -10.71 -2.04
CA MET A 298 -12.10 -9.79 -1.04
C MET A 298 -13.46 -9.21 -1.50
N THR A 299 -14.48 -10.06 -1.63
CA THR A 299 -15.84 -9.67 -2.07
C THR A 299 -16.56 -8.83 -1.03
N ASP A 300 -16.33 -9.12 0.25
CA ASP A 300 -16.93 -8.45 1.40
C ASP A 300 -16.05 -8.61 2.66
N GLU A 301 -16.49 -8.00 3.76
CA GLU A 301 -15.77 -8.03 5.04
C GLU A 301 -15.61 -9.45 5.61
N ALA A 302 -16.62 -10.31 5.47
CA ALA A 302 -16.60 -11.67 6.02
C ALA A 302 -15.68 -12.62 5.24
N ALA A 303 -15.72 -12.54 3.90
CA ALA A 303 -14.77 -13.26 3.04
C ALA A 303 -13.33 -12.84 3.34
N THR A 304 -13.08 -11.54 3.52
CA THR A 304 -11.75 -11.02 3.85
C THR A 304 -11.31 -11.42 5.27
N ALA A 305 -12.21 -11.43 6.25
CA ALA A 305 -11.90 -11.92 7.60
C ALA A 305 -11.54 -13.42 7.62
N THR A 306 -12.21 -14.22 6.79
CA THR A 306 -11.89 -15.65 6.62
C THR A 306 -10.50 -15.85 6.02
N MET A 307 -10.13 -15.05 5.03
CA MET A 307 -8.77 -15.01 4.47
C MET A 307 -7.73 -14.66 5.54
N VAL A 308 -8.00 -13.64 6.38
CA VAL A 308 -7.09 -13.25 7.47
C VAL A 308 -6.94 -14.38 8.49
N ARG A 309 -8.02 -15.07 8.84
CA ARG A 309 -7.95 -16.24 9.73
C ARG A 309 -7.01 -17.30 9.18
N ALA A 310 -7.15 -17.64 7.90
CA ALA A 310 -6.26 -18.59 7.24
C ALA A 310 -4.78 -18.12 7.27
N ALA A 311 -4.53 -16.82 7.12
CA ALA A 311 -3.18 -16.26 7.18
C ALA A 311 -2.60 -16.38 8.58
N VAL A 312 -3.37 -16.05 9.62
CA VAL A 312 -2.96 -16.16 11.03
C VAL A 312 -2.73 -17.61 11.44
N GLU A 313 -3.48 -18.56 10.88
CA GLU A 313 -3.32 -20.00 11.14
C GLU A 313 -2.15 -20.64 10.37
N LEU A 314 -1.58 -19.95 9.36
CA LEU A 314 -0.42 -20.39 8.58
C LEU A 314 0.92 -20.00 9.23
N ARG A 315 0.86 -19.31 10.37
CA ARG A 315 1.99 -18.77 11.11
C ARG A 315 2.95 -19.82 11.67
#